data_AF-A0A6I7FB18-F1
#
_entry.id   AF-A0A6I7FB18-F1
#
_cell.length_a   1.000
_cell.length_b   1.000
_cell.length_c   1.000
_cell.angle_alpha   90.00
_cell.angle_beta   90.00
_cell.angle_gamma   90.00
#
_symmetry.space_group_name_H-M   'P 1'
#
loop_
_entity.id
_entity.type
_entity.pdbx_description
1 polymer ?
#
loop_
_entity_poly.entity_id
_entity_poly.type
_entity_poly.pdbx_seq_one_letter_code
_entity_poly.pdbx_strand_id
1 'polypeptide(L)'
;MTKDELEAIRQRVEAATESYWAADDSEWPGNENLRYWVNTHWDGVAAAVTKEDAEFIAHARQDIPTLLDHIAELNEIVSRCRCEECGDEVGDNWTEVGGVIYCGFCAGGDENADDR
;
A
#
# COMPACT_ATOMS: atom_id res chain seq x y z
N MET A 1 6.84 -1.94 5.78
CA MET A 1 7.18 -0.78 4.94
C MET A 1 7.24 0.44 5.81
N THR A 2 8.24 1.30 5.60
CA THR A 2 8.38 2.58 6.30
C THR A 2 7.54 3.67 5.63
N LYS A 3 7.36 4.82 6.32
CA LYS A 3 6.72 6.01 5.75
C LYS A 3 7.47 6.49 4.50
N ASP A 4 8.80 6.48 4.55
CA ASP A 4 9.66 6.90 3.44
C ASP A 4 9.54 5.97 2.23
N GLU A 5 9.42 4.66 2.46
CA GLU A 5 9.20 3.68 1.38
C GLU A 5 7.83 3.89 0.70
N LEU A 6 6.77 4.16 1.47
CA LEU A 6 5.44 4.45 0.93
C LEU A 6 5.44 5.75 0.13
N GLU A 7 6.10 6.79 0.63
CA GLU A 7 6.23 8.06 -0.08
C GLU A 7 7.04 7.91 -1.37
N ALA A 8 8.10 7.11 -1.36
CA ALA A 8 8.85 6.81 -2.58
C ALA A 8 8.00 6.06 -3.62
N ILE A 9 7.06 5.19 -3.22
CA ILE A 9 6.10 4.57 -4.16
C ILE A 9 5.14 5.63 -4.70
N ARG A 10 4.56 6.48 -3.84
CA ARG A 10 3.64 7.54 -4.25
C ARG A 10 4.26 8.44 -5.31
N GLN A 11 5.50 8.88 -5.10
CA GLN A 11 6.22 9.70 -6.07
C GLN A 11 6.42 9.00 -7.42
N ARG A 12 6.67 7.68 -7.44
CA ARG A 12 6.76 6.91 -8.70
C ARG A 12 5.40 6.80 -9.41
N VAL A 13 4.32 6.69 -8.65
CA VAL A 13 2.95 6.67 -9.19
C VAL A 13 2.58 8.01 -9.81
N GLU A 14 2.90 9.11 -9.14
CA GLU A 14 2.66 10.48 -9.62
C GLU A 14 3.54 10.83 -10.83
N ALA A 15 4.78 10.33 -10.88
CA ALA A 15 5.67 10.54 -12.01
C ALA A 15 5.30 9.72 -13.26
N ALA A 16 4.48 8.67 -13.11
CA ALA A 16 4.03 7.85 -14.23
C ALA A 16 2.98 8.60 -15.07
N THR A 17 2.94 8.33 -16.37
CA THR A 17 2.03 9.00 -17.32
C THR A 17 0.59 9.01 -16.79
N GLU A 18 0.04 10.21 -16.63
CA GLU A 18 -1.35 10.43 -16.23
C GLU A 18 -2.30 10.03 -17.35
N SER A 19 -3.07 8.96 -17.15
CA SER A 19 -4.26 8.63 -17.94
C SER A 19 -4.90 7.34 -17.40
N TYR A 20 -6.06 6.99 -17.96
CA TYR A 20 -6.56 5.62 -17.89
C TYR A 20 -5.72 4.73 -18.81
N TRP A 21 -5.13 3.67 -18.23
CA TRP A 21 -4.36 2.68 -18.97
C TRP A 21 -5.27 1.49 -19.29
N ALA A 22 -5.11 0.93 -20.49
CA ALA A 22 -5.80 -0.28 -20.91
C ALA A 22 -4.87 -1.19 -21.70
N ALA A 23 -5.12 -2.50 -21.64
CA ALA A 23 -4.49 -3.45 -22.55
C ALA A 23 -5.19 -3.36 -23.93
N ASP A 24 -4.40 -3.24 -25.00
CA ASP A 24 -4.93 -3.30 -26.36
C ASP A 24 -5.09 -4.76 -26.80
N ASP A 25 -6.17 -5.03 -27.53
CA ASP A 25 -6.41 -6.30 -28.20
C ASP A 25 -5.58 -6.45 -29.49
N SER A 26 -5.05 -5.34 -30.00
CA SER A 26 -4.23 -5.28 -31.21
C SER A 26 -2.81 -5.72 -30.91
N GLU A 27 -2.35 -6.79 -31.55
CA GLU A 27 -0.98 -7.26 -31.37
C GLU A 27 0.03 -6.39 -32.13
N TRP A 28 1.20 -6.14 -31.54
CA TRP A 28 2.31 -5.47 -32.22
C TRP A 28 2.83 -6.37 -33.36
N PRO A 29 2.72 -5.94 -34.63
CA PRO A 29 3.25 -6.71 -35.75
C PRO A 29 4.78 -6.82 -35.70
N GLY A 30 5.29 -8.04 -35.84
CA GLY A 30 6.72 -8.30 -36.08
C GLY A 30 7.60 -8.47 -34.84
N ASN A 31 7.03 -8.56 -33.64
CA ASN A 31 7.77 -8.88 -32.41
C ASN A 31 7.06 -9.96 -31.58
N GLU A 32 7.51 -11.22 -31.70
CA GLU A 32 6.93 -12.36 -30.96
C GLU A 32 7.09 -12.24 -29.44
N ASN A 33 8.04 -11.41 -28.96
CA ASN A 33 8.34 -11.25 -27.54
C ASN A 33 7.62 -10.07 -26.88
N LEU A 34 7.01 -9.15 -27.64
CA LEU A 34 6.27 -8.00 -27.11
C LEU A 34 5.03 -7.80 -27.97
N ARG A 35 3.98 -8.54 -27.63
CA ARG A 35 2.78 -8.67 -28.47
C ARG A 35 1.66 -7.72 -28.06
N TYR A 36 1.45 -7.46 -26.78
CA TYR A 36 0.27 -6.73 -26.31
C TYR A 36 0.64 -5.35 -25.78
N TRP A 37 -0.10 -4.32 -26.18
CA TRP A 37 0.17 -2.95 -25.75
C TRP A 37 -0.53 -2.62 -24.44
N VAL A 38 0.12 -1.77 -23.64
CA VAL A 38 -0.52 -0.95 -22.61
C VAL A 38 -0.61 0.46 -23.18
N ASN A 39 -1.82 0.99 -23.28
CA ASN A 39 -2.10 2.26 -23.94
C ASN A 39 -2.79 3.26 -23.01
N THR A 40 -2.48 4.54 -23.19
CA THR A 40 -3.19 5.70 -22.64
C THR A 40 -3.94 6.38 -23.76
N HIS A 41 -5.27 6.53 -23.69
CA HIS A 41 -6.11 7.29 -24.64
C HIS A 41 -5.44 7.59 -26.02
N TRP A 42 -5.11 6.54 -26.78
CA TRP A 42 -4.47 6.53 -28.12
C TRP A 42 -2.93 6.49 -28.26
N ASP A 43 -2.15 6.55 -27.18
CA ASP A 43 -0.68 6.43 -27.16
C ASP A 43 -0.21 5.18 -26.41
N GLY A 44 0.81 4.48 -26.93
CA GLY A 44 1.42 3.32 -26.26
C GLY A 44 2.40 3.72 -25.17
N VAL A 45 2.25 3.15 -23.97
CA VAL A 45 3.15 3.38 -22.81
C VAL A 45 4.05 2.20 -22.49
N ALA A 46 3.62 0.98 -22.80
CA ALA A 46 4.42 -0.24 -22.65
C ALA A 46 3.94 -1.34 -23.60
N ALA A 47 4.72 -2.39 -23.74
CA ALA A 47 4.31 -3.63 -24.40
C ALA A 47 4.70 -4.84 -23.54
N ALA A 48 3.89 -5.90 -23.59
CA ALA A 48 4.05 -7.11 -22.81
C ALA A 48 3.95 -8.37 -23.70
N VAL A 49 4.45 -9.49 -23.18
CA VAL A 49 4.45 -10.78 -23.90
C VAL A 49 3.03 -11.34 -24.04
N THR A 50 2.26 -11.27 -22.95
CA THR A 50 0.89 -11.78 -22.86
C THR A 50 -0.11 -10.65 -22.61
N LYS A 51 -1.39 -10.92 -22.90
CA LYS A 51 -2.44 -9.94 -22.66
C LYS A 51 -2.66 -9.76 -21.16
N GLU A 52 -2.55 -10.83 -20.40
CA GLU A 52 -2.69 -10.87 -18.95
C GLU A 52 -1.63 -9.98 -18.27
N ASP A 53 -0.39 -9.98 -18.78
CA ASP A 53 0.66 -9.07 -18.30
C ASP A 53 0.33 -7.61 -18.61
N ALA A 54 -0.17 -7.32 -19.81
CA ALA A 54 -0.58 -5.97 -20.20
C ALA A 54 -1.76 -5.48 -19.36
N GLU A 55 -2.75 -6.33 -19.08
CA GLU A 55 -3.89 -6.05 -18.21
C GLU A 55 -3.42 -5.77 -16.78
N PHE A 56 -2.52 -6.60 -16.23
CA PHE A 56 -1.95 -6.38 -14.91
C PHE A 56 -1.23 -5.02 -14.81
N ILE A 57 -0.40 -4.67 -15.80
CA ILE A 57 0.31 -3.38 -15.84
C ILE A 57 -0.68 -2.22 -15.97
N ALA A 58 -1.72 -2.35 -16.80
CA ALA A 58 -2.75 -1.34 -16.97
C ALA A 58 -3.51 -1.09 -15.65
N HIS A 59 -3.92 -2.15 -14.96
CA HIS A 59 -4.61 -2.07 -13.67
C HIS A 59 -3.73 -1.49 -12.56
N ALA A 60 -2.43 -1.79 -12.56
CA ALA A 60 -1.50 -1.27 -11.57
C ALA A 60 -1.51 0.27 -11.47
N ARG A 61 -1.79 0.98 -12.58
CA ARG A 61 -1.90 2.45 -12.58
C ARG A 61 -3.06 2.97 -11.72
N GLN A 62 -4.10 2.17 -11.48
CA GLN A 62 -5.28 2.51 -10.67
C GLN A 62 -5.22 1.84 -9.29
N ASP A 63 -4.82 0.57 -9.26
CA ASP A 63 -4.80 -0.24 -8.04
C ASP A 63 -3.75 0.27 -7.06
N ILE A 64 -2.54 0.61 -7.52
CA ILE A 64 -1.47 1.09 -6.63
C ILE A 64 -1.87 2.39 -5.91
N PRO A 65 -2.36 3.46 -6.58
CA PRO A 65 -2.86 4.64 -5.88
C PRO A 65 -3.95 4.29 -4.85
N THR A 66 -4.93 3.45 -5.23
CA THR A 66 -6.02 3.04 -4.33
C THR A 66 -5.50 2.31 -3.09
N LEU A 67 -4.51 1.43 -3.27
CA LEU A 67 -3.87 0.72 -2.16
C LEU A 67 -3.07 1.66 -1.27
N LEU A 68 -2.38 2.66 -1.82
CA LEU A 68 -1.65 3.66 -1.04
C LEU A 68 -2.61 4.52 -0.20
N ASP A 69 -3.76 4.91 -0.75
CA ASP A 69 -4.80 5.64 -0.01
C ASP A 69 -5.36 4.79 1.13
N HIS A 70 -5.63 3.51 0.87
CA HIS A 70 -6.11 2.60 1.92
C HIS A 70 -5.06 2.36 3.02
N ILE A 71 -3.78 2.23 2.67
CA ILE A 71 -2.69 2.12 3.65
C ILE A 71 -2.59 3.41 4.48
N ALA A 72 -2.78 4.58 3.88
CA ALA A 72 -2.78 5.85 4.61
C ALA A 72 -3.94 5.92 5.62
N GLU A 73 -5.15 5.50 5.22
CA GLU A 73 -6.32 5.40 6.11
C GLU A 73 -6.07 4.43 7.27
N LEU A 74 -5.55 3.23 6.99
CA LEU A 74 -5.20 2.25 8.03
C LEU A 74 -4.16 2.80 8.99
N ASN A 75 -3.12 3.47 8.49
CA ASN A 75 -2.11 4.11 9.32
C ASN A 75 -2.72 5.22 10.19
N GLU A 76 -3.69 5.99 9.69
CA GLU A 76 -4.40 7.00 10.49
C GLU A 76 -5.21 6.34 11.61
N ILE A 77 -5.95 5.27 11.32
CA ILE A 77 -6.71 4.49 12.32
C ILE A 77 -5.77 3.94 13.39
N VAL A 78 -4.70 3.24 12.99
CA VAL A 78 -3.69 2.70 13.90
C VAL A 78 -3.05 3.82 14.72
N SER A 79 -2.74 4.96 14.10
CA SER A 79 -2.22 6.13 14.78
C SER A 79 -3.22 6.82 15.72
N ARG A 80 -4.47 6.37 15.83
CA ARG A 80 -5.43 6.84 16.86
C ARG A 80 -5.60 5.83 17.99
N CYS A 81 -5.16 4.58 17.80
CA CYS A 81 -5.11 3.58 18.84
C CYS A 81 -4.05 3.97 19.88
N ARG A 82 -4.46 4.11 21.14
CA ARG A 82 -3.62 4.53 22.27
C ARG A 82 -3.77 3.56 23.42
N CYS A 83 -2.73 3.39 24.22
CA CYS A 83 -2.83 2.64 25.46
C CYS A 83 -3.74 3.42 26.41
N GLU A 84 -4.73 2.75 26.97
CA GLU A 84 -5.65 3.41 27.91
C GLU A 84 -4.93 3.99 29.14
N GLU A 85 -3.88 3.31 29.61
CA GLU A 85 -3.16 3.70 30.83
C GLU A 85 -2.10 4.80 30.58
N CYS A 86 -1.19 4.60 29.63
CA CYS A 86 -0.06 5.51 29.42
C CYS A 86 -0.26 6.48 28.24
N GLY A 87 -1.25 6.25 27.38
CA GLY A 87 -1.45 7.07 26.18
C GLY A 87 -0.39 6.85 25.08
N ASP A 88 0.43 5.80 25.16
CA ASP A 88 1.39 5.47 24.10
C ASP A 88 0.66 5.08 22.80
N GLU A 89 1.34 5.22 21.65
CA GLU A 89 0.80 4.79 20.35
C GLU A 89 1.00 3.29 20.13
N VAL A 90 0.02 2.64 19.49
CA VAL A 90 0.07 1.19 19.21
C VAL A 90 1.33 0.79 18.41
N GLY A 91 1.92 -0.34 18.76
CA GLY A 91 3.17 -0.86 18.20
C GLY A 91 3.28 -2.38 18.32
N ASP A 92 4.49 -2.92 18.38
CA ASP A 92 4.72 -4.37 18.19
C ASP A 92 4.38 -5.27 19.40
N ASN A 93 4.10 -4.70 20.58
CA ASN A 93 3.83 -5.45 21.82
C ASN A 93 2.62 -4.88 22.58
N TRP A 94 1.40 -5.34 22.24
CA TRP A 94 0.13 -4.81 22.73
C TRP A 94 -0.89 -5.92 23.00
N THR A 95 -1.75 -5.70 24.00
CA THR A 95 -2.76 -6.68 24.45
C THR A 95 -4.13 -6.01 24.50
N GLU A 96 -5.15 -6.71 24.01
CA GLU A 96 -6.55 -6.33 24.19
C GLU A 96 -7.11 -7.01 25.45
N VAL A 97 -7.69 -6.23 26.36
CA VAL A 97 -8.42 -6.72 27.53
C VAL A 97 -9.80 -6.07 27.55
N GLY A 98 -10.83 -6.86 27.23
CA GLY A 98 -12.22 -6.41 27.29
C GLY A 98 -12.58 -5.29 26.30
N GLY A 99 -11.99 -5.28 25.10
CA GLY A 99 -12.21 -4.23 24.09
C GLY A 99 -11.36 -2.97 24.25
N VAL A 100 -10.48 -2.95 25.26
CA VAL A 100 -9.52 -1.86 25.50
C VAL A 100 -8.11 -2.38 25.22
N ILE A 101 -7.28 -1.54 24.61
CA ILE A 101 -5.90 -1.91 24.26
C ILE A 101 -4.90 -1.31 25.24
N TYR A 102 -3.90 -2.11 25.59
CA TYR A 102 -2.82 -1.73 26.49
C TYR A 102 -1.47 -2.04 25.84
N CYS A 103 -0.48 -1.19 26.06
CA CYS A 103 0.89 -1.53 25.69
C CYS A 103 1.37 -2.70 26.56
N GLY A 104 2.34 -3.48 26.10
CA GLY A 104 2.80 -4.68 26.80
C GLY A 104 3.36 -4.41 28.20
N PHE A 105 3.79 -3.18 28.48
CA PHE A 105 4.17 -2.76 29.83
C PHE A 105 2.94 -2.60 30.75
N CYS A 106 1.93 -1.82 30.32
CA CYS A 106 0.72 -1.59 31.11
C CYS A 106 -0.17 -2.84 31.22
N ALA A 107 -0.19 -3.70 30.19
CA ALA A 107 -0.91 -4.97 30.21
C ALA A 107 -0.32 -5.96 31.23
N GLY A 108 0.98 -5.85 31.53
CA GLY A 108 1.70 -6.73 32.44
C GLY A 108 1.44 -6.45 33.93
N GLY A 109 0.76 -5.35 34.27
CA GLY A 109 0.37 -5.02 35.64
C GLY A 109 1.55 -5.04 36.62
N ASP A 110 2.35 -3.98 36.61
CA ASP A 110 3.25 -3.58 37.70
C ASP A 110 3.84 -4.70 38.58
N GLU A 111 4.69 -5.57 38.02
CA GLU A 111 5.53 -6.46 38.84
C GLU A 111 6.67 -5.69 39.56
N ASN A 112 6.72 -4.35 39.48
CA ASN A 112 7.72 -3.50 40.14
C ASN A 112 7.13 -2.28 40.88
N ALA A 113 5.87 -2.33 41.30
CA ALA A 113 5.23 -1.26 42.10
C ALA A 113 5.75 -1.15 43.55
N ASP A 114 6.73 -1.98 43.94
CA ASP A 114 7.18 -2.13 45.33
C ASP A 114 8.59 -1.62 45.61
N ASP A 115 9.15 -0.72 44.78
CA ASP A 115 10.50 -0.17 45.01
C ASP A 115 10.71 1.31 44.60
N ARG A 116 9.77 2.20 44.95
CA ARG A 116 10.02 3.67 45.01
C ARG A 116 9.34 4.38 46.17
#